data_AF-A0AA37FVY6-F1
#
_entry.id   AF-A0AA37FVY6-F1
#
_cell.length_a   1.000
_cell.length_b   1.000
_cell.length_c   1.000
_cell.angle_alpha   90.00
_cell.angle_beta   90.00
_cell.angle_gamma   90.00
#
_symmetry.space_group_name_H-M   'P 1'
#
loop_
_entity.id
_entity.type
_entity.pdbx_description
1 polymer ?
#
loop_
_entity_poly.entity_id
_entity_poly.type
_entity_poly.pdbx_seq_one_letter_code
_entity_poly.pdbx_strand_id
1 'polypeptide(L)'
;MATIVNTKLGEHRGKPRVWLEGYKLLREGYSPGTKFDLELKDSQIVLRVKEEGKFTVSKRERNGRVTPIIDLNAQELATVFDGVEMLRVFIRQGAILISAHHQHERVVERVNRLTSKLEKGEPLSVCSLFHGGGVLDKAIHAGFKRSGIASSIAVAVEMEGSYLDSSLANNPELWDQNSIAIESPIQAVNLSRQPTQVDLLIGGIPCTGASKSGRSKNKLEFAESHEDAGALFFNFLEFVKALNPAVVLIENVPEYQKTASMTVIRSVLSSLGYSLQERILDGNEFGVIEARKRLCVVAVSHGIDGFDLEQVQPVRTKESCINDILEPIPLDSQRWKSFDYLAEKELRDKAAGKGFARQLLAGAETFCGTVGKGYSKCRSTEPFIVHPEQSELSRLFTPVEHCRIKGIPEELIDGLSDTTAHEILGQSVVYPAFEALASSLGNSLWNWVGMTPLMVELVDDSQPTIGGEDFHWATALVDTKGTLTLSPTAKQLGMPIHVREGQLAVYSRTGSKISNGHAPCEYLPVMMSGDAIMVQSSFVH
;
A
#
# COMPACT_ATOMS: atom_id res chain seq x y z
N MET A 1 -5.11 44.41 -4.99
CA MET A 1 -5.82 43.11 -5.21
C MET A 1 -4.75 42.03 -5.08
N ALA A 2 -5.05 40.82 -4.66
CA ALA A 2 -4.00 39.79 -4.65
C ALA A 2 -3.98 39.06 -6.00
N THR A 3 -2.79 38.82 -6.56
CA THR A 3 -2.63 37.87 -7.68
C THR A 3 -1.86 36.66 -7.19
N ILE A 4 -2.41 35.46 -7.39
CA ILE A 4 -1.70 34.20 -7.18
C ILE A 4 -1.31 33.64 -8.54
N VAL A 5 -0.05 33.25 -8.69
CA VAL A 5 0.47 32.60 -9.88
C VAL A 5 1.18 31.32 -9.45
N ASN A 6 0.73 30.19 -10.00
CA ASN A 6 1.50 28.95 -9.91
C ASN A 6 2.31 28.83 -11.20
N THR A 7 3.63 28.69 -11.07
CA THR A 7 4.54 28.68 -12.23
C THR A 7 5.67 27.70 -12.01
N LYS A 8 6.23 27.15 -13.10
CA LYS A 8 7.39 26.27 -13.01
C LYS A 8 8.61 27.08 -12.59
N LEU A 9 9.45 26.52 -11.72
CA LEU A 9 10.81 27.01 -11.57
C LEU A 9 11.53 26.67 -12.88
N GLY A 10 11.91 27.70 -13.65
CA GLY A 10 12.63 27.51 -14.89
C GLY A 10 14.12 27.30 -14.63
N GLU A 11 14.86 27.05 -15.71
CA GLU A 11 16.32 27.03 -15.68
C GLU A 11 16.86 27.97 -16.76
N HIS A 12 17.98 28.64 -16.46
CA HIS A 12 18.73 29.38 -17.46
C HIS A 12 20.23 29.26 -17.19
N ARG A 13 20.94 28.60 -18.10
CA ARG A 13 22.39 28.34 -18.02
C ARG A 13 22.78 27.59 -16.73
N GLY A 14 22.03 26.54 -16.37
CA GLY A 14 22.32 25.73 -15.17
C GLY A 14 21.89 26.37 -13.85
N LYS A 15 21.21 27.53 -13.88
CA LYS A 15 20.73 28.22 -12.67
C LYS A 15 19.20 28.26 -12.62
N PRO A 16 18.60 28.10 -11.43
CA PRO A 16 17.17 28.28 -11.24
C PRO A 16 16.73 29.70 -11.61
N ARG A 17 15.58 29.78 -12.30
CA ARG A 17 15.04 31.02 -12.85
C ARG A 17 13.58 31.19 -12.50
N VAL A 18 13.23 32.37 -11.99
CA VAL A 18 11.84 32.80 -11.84
C VAL A 18 11.51 33.87 -12.87
N TRP A 19 10.51 33.60 -13.71
CA TRP A 19 10.04 34.53 -14.72
C TRP A 19 8.62 34.99 -14.43
N LEU A 20 8.43 36.30 -14.23
CA LEU A 20 7.13 36.93 -14.04
C LEU A 20 6.96 38.07 -15.04
N GLU A 21 5.78 38.18 -15.66
CA GLU A 21 5.51 39.28 -16.59
C GLU A 21 4.05 39.74 -16.58
N GLY A 22 3.81 40.94 -17.12
CA GLY A 22 2.47 41.44 -17.45
C GLY A 22 1.83 42.34 -16.37
N TYR A 23 0.58 42.73 -16.60
CA TYR A 23 -0.13 43.77 -15.83
C TYR A 23 -0.30 43.46 -14.34
N LYS A 24 -0.22 42.19 -13.93
CA LYS A 24 -0.21 41.78 -12.51
C LYS A 24 0.93 42.41 -11.70
N LEU A 25 2.09 42.63 -12.34
CA LEU A 25 3.23 43.31 -11.74
C LEU A 25 3.00 44.82 -11.72
N LEU A 26 2.61 45.39 -12.86
CA LEU A 26 2.38 46.82 -13.03
C LEU A 26 1.40 47.37 -11.99
N ARG A 27 0.29 46.66 -11.78
CA ARG A 27 -0.77 47.04 -10.85
C ARG A 27 -0.31 47.09 -9.40
N GLU A 28 0.61 46.23 -9.02
CA GLU A 28 1.07 46.10 -7.63
C GLU A 28 2.43 46.79 -7.41
N GLY A 29 2.78 47.78 -8.25
CA GLY A 29 3.90 48.69 -8.05
C GLY A 29 5.19 48.35 -8.80
N TYR A 30 5.19 47.28 -9.61
CA TYR A 30 6.37 46.82 -10.36
C TYR A 30 6.29 47.28 -11.82
N SER A 31 6.49 48.59 -12.02
CA SER A 31 6.61 49.21 -13.34
C SER A 31 8.02 49.02 -13.91
N PRO A 32 8.22 49.04 -15.23
CA PRO A 32 9.57 49.06 -15.80
C PRO A 32 10.43 50.19 -15.21
N GLY A 33 11.65 49.85 -14.80
CA GLY A 33 12.56 50.77 -14.12
C GLY A 33 12.44 50.78 -12.59
N THR A 34 11.35 50.26 -12.02
CA THR A 34 11.21 50.10 -10.56
C THR A 34 12.36 49.25 -10.02
N LYS A 35 12.98 49.73 -8.94
CA LYS A 35 14.04 49.02 -8.21
C LYS A 35 13.42 48.15 -7.11
N PHE A 36 14.00 46.98 -6.89
CA PHE A 36 13.57 46.08 -5.82
C PHE A 36 14.74 45.28 -5.28
N ASP A 37 14.58 44.80 -4.05
CA ASP A 37 15.48 43.86 -3.42
C ASP A 37 14.81 42.50 -3.25
N LEU A 38 15.67 41.51 -3.02
CA LEU A 38 15.30 40.17 -2.63
C LEU A 38 15.67 39.97 -1.16
N GLU A 39 14.71 39.49 -0.38
CA GLU A 39 14.88 39.11 1.02
C GLU A 39 14.55 37.62 1.18
N LEU A 40 15.43 36.90 1.86
CA LEU A 40 15.20 35.51 2.27
C LEU A 40 14.44 35.52 3.58
N LYS A 41 13.33 34.79 3.63
CA LYS A 41 12.56 34.61 4.86
C LYS A 41 12.12 33.15 4.96
N ASP A 42 12.73 32.42 5.87
CA ASP A 42 12.52 30.97 6.03
C ASP A 42 12.73 30.25 4.68
N SER A 43 11.76 29.45 4.23
CA SER A 43 11.76 28.76 2.93
C SER A 43 11.10 29.60 1.81
N GLN A 44 11.11 30.93 1.93
CA GLN A 44 10.44 31.84 1.01
C GLN A 44 11.36 32.97 0.57
N ILE A 45 11.07 33.48 -0.63
CA ILE A 45 11.73 34.64 -1.21
C ILE A 45 10.73 35.78 -1.32
N VAL A 46 11.05 36.91 -0.72
CA VAL A 46 10.24 38.13 -0.77
C VAL A 46 10.93 39.14 -1.65
N LEU A 47 10.26 39.60 -2.71
CA LEU A 47 10.71 40.76 -3.47
C LEU A 47 10.00 41.99 -2.94
N ARG A 48 10.74 43.04 -2.60
CA ARG A 48 10.17 44.33 -2.13
C ARG A 48 10.71 45.48 -2.95
N VAL A 49 9.80 46.35 -3.38
CA VAL A 49 10.18 47.61 -4.02
C VAL A 49 11.00 48.45 -3.02
N LYS A 50 12.10 49.02 -3.49
CA LYS A 50 12.94 49.96 -2.74
C LYS A 50 13.39 51.10 -3.64
N GLU A 51 13.74 52.25 -3.05
CA GLU A 51 14.29 53.38 -3.79
C GLU A 51 15.65 53.03 -4.42
N GLU A 52 16.53 52.37 -3.66
CA GLU A 52 17.84 51.88 -4.10
C GLU A 52 17.92 50.34 -3.99
N GLY A 53 17.25 49.64 -4.90
CA GLY A 53 17.27 48.17 -4.97
C GLY A 53 18.34 47.59 -5.90
N LYS A 54 18.85 46.40 -5.57
CA LYS A 54 19.84 45.64 -6.35
C LYS A 54 19.30 45.22 -7.73
N PHE A 55 18.00 44.93 -7.83
CA PHE A 55 17.36 44.45 -9.05
C PHE A 55 16.45 45.53 -9.66
N THR A 56 16.20 45.41 -10.97
CA THR A 56 15.35 46.36 -11.72
C THR A 56 14.32 45.62 -12.53
N VAL A 57 13.07 46.06 -12.46
CA VAL A 57 12.00 45.54 -13.31
C VAL A 57 12.29 45.91 -14.76
N SER A 58 12.38 44.91 -15.62
CA SER A 58 12.65 45.06 -17.06
C SER A 58 11.37 45.33 -17.85
N LYS A 59 11.51 45.69 -19.13
CA LYS A 59 10.38 45.87 -20.06
C LYS A 59 10.39 44.84 -21.18
N ARG A 60 9.21 44.37 -21.57
CA ARG A 60 8.94 43.65 -22.83
C ARG A 60 8.06 44.50 -23.71
N GLU A 61 8.41 44.64 -24.98
CA GLU A 61 7.54 45.23 -25.98
C GLU A 61 7.06 44.14 -26.95
N ARG A 62 5.75 44.02 -27.12
CA ARG A 62 5.14 43.09 -28.09
C ARG A 62 3.82 43.68 -28.59
N ASN A 63 3.63 43.69 -29.90
CA ASN A 63 2.42 44.24 -30.55
C ASN A 63 2.09 45.68 -30.09
N GLY A 64 3.10 46.54 -29.95
CA GLY A 64 2.95 47.92 -29.49
C GLY A 64 2.56 48.09 -28.01
N ARG A 65 2.59 47.02 -27.21
CA ARG A 65 2.33 47.07 -25.77
C ARG A 65 3.61 46.81 -24.98
N VAL A 66 3.88 47.69 -24.02
CA VAL A 66 4.98 47.54 -23.06
C VAL A 66 4.45 46.89 -21.78
N THR A 67 5.12 45.83 -21.33
CA THR A 67 4.77 45.11 -20.09
C THR A 67 5.99 44.92 -19.20
N PRO A 68 5.84 44.96 -17.87
CA PRO A 68 6.94 44.69 -16.94
C PRO A 68 7.33 43.21 -16.96
N ILE A 69 8.62 42.94 -16.78
CA ILE A 69 9.21 41.62 -16.55
C ILE A 69 10.07 41.63 -15.30
N ILE A 70 9.96 40.59 -14.50
CA ILE A 70 10.95 40.18 -13.52
C ILE A 70 11.54 38.86 -13.99
N ASP A 71 12.83 38.88 -14.31
CA ASP A 71 13.64 37.70 -14.65
C ASP A 71 14.68 37.54 -13.56
N LEU A 72 14.39 36.68 -12.59
CA LEU A 72 15.23 36.47 -11.42
C LEU A 72 16.10 35.23 -11.65
N ASN A 73 17.41 35.45 -11.73
CA ASN A 73 18.45 34.43 -11.78
C ASN A 73 19.45 34.74 -10.65
N ALA A 74 19.09 34.33 -9.43
CA ALA A 74 19.83 34.66 -8.22
C ALA A 74 20.31 33.36 -7.56
N GLN A 75 21.52 33.36 -6.97
CA GLN A 75 22.07 32.17 -6.29
C GLN A 75 21.17 31.76 -5.10
N GLU A 76 20.54 32.76 -4.49
CA GLU A 76 19.55 32.67 -3.43
C GLU A 76 18.34 31.80 -3.82
N LEU A 77 18.02 31.68 -5.12
CA LEU A 77 16.97 30.77 -5.59
C LEU A 77 17.40 29.31 -5.43
N ALA A 78 18.65 28.99 -5.73
CA ALA A 78 19.17 27.62 -5.63
C ALA A 78 19.25 27.17 -4.17
N THR A 79 19.49 28.08 -3.23
CA THR A 79 19.51 27.74 -1.80
C THR A 79 18.12 27.48 -1.21
N VAL A 80 17.07 28.11 -1.75
CA VAL A 80 15.70 27.99 -1.20
C VAL A 80 14.86 26.97 -1.95
N PHE A 81 15.06 26.85 -3.26
CA PHE A 81 14.20 26.07 -4.15
C PHE A 81 14.95 24.89 -4.80
N ASP A 82 15.95 24.34 -4.10
CA ASP A 82 16.58 23.10 -4.53
C ASP A 82 15.55 21.96 -4.59
N GLY A 83 15.55 21.18 -5.68
CA GLY A 83 14.55 20.14 -5.93
C GLY A 83 13.09 20.62 -6.12
N VAL A 84 12.82 21.93 -6.18
CA VAL A 84 11.47 22.47 -6.37
C VAL A 84 11.16 22.65 -7.85
N GLU A 85 10.13 21.97 -8.35
CA GLU A 85 9.71 22.12 -9.75
C GLU A 85 8.70 23.25 -9.97
N MET A 86 7.88 23.55 -8.96
CA MET A 86 6.75 24.45 -9.04
C MET A 86 6.76 25.45 -7.89
N LEU A 87 6.51 26.71 -8.23
CA LEU A 87 6.44 27.83 -7.31
C LEU A 87 5.02 28.35 -7.19
N ARG A 88 4.69 28.86 -6.00
CA ARG A 88 3.53 29.70 -5.75
C ARG A 88 4.00 31.13 -5.51
N VAL A 89 3.51 32.04 -6.36
CA VAL A 89 3.86 33.47 -6.34
C VAL A 89 2.64 34.29 -5.94
N PHE A 90 2.71 34.99 -4.82
CA PHE A 90 1.67 35.87 -4.31
C PHE A 90 2.11 37.33 -4.45
N ILE A 91 1.39 38.09 -5.27
CA ILE A 91 1.72 39.48 -5.62
C ILE A 91 0.66 40.38 -5.00
N ARG A 92 1.09 41.26 -4.08
CA ARG A 92 0.19 42.21 -3.40
C ARG A 92 0.98 43.35 -2.74
N GLN A 93 0.46 44.58 -2.81
CA GLN A 93 0.91 45.74 -2.01
C GLN A 93 2.43 46.01 -2.12
N GLY A 94 2.99 45.99 -3.34
CA GLY A 94 4.43 46.27 -3.53
C GLY A 94 5.37 45.16 -3.01
N ALA A 95 4.82 43.99 -2.70
CA ALA A 95 5.56 42.79 -2.35
C ALA A 95 5.18 41.62 -3.25
N ILE A 96 6.18 40.80 -3.60
CA ILE A 96 6.00 39.51 -4.26
C ILE A 96 6.57 38.45 -3.33
N LEU A 97 5.72 37.55 -2.85
CA LEU A 97 6.13 36.39 -2.09
C LEU A 97 6.23 35.18 -3.02
N ILE A 98 7.39 34.56 -3.07
CA ILE A 98 7.67 33.34 -3.84
C ILE A 98 7.94 32.23 -2.82
N SER A 99 7.22 31.12 -2.96
CA SER A 99 7.32 29.94 -2.11
C SER A 99 7.27 28.69 -2.97
N ALA A 100 7.75 27.56 -2.45
CA ALA A 100 7.46 26.27 -3.08
C ALA A 100 5.94 26.07 -3.20
N HIS A 101 5.49 25.44 -4.27
CA HIS A 101 4.08 25.13 -4.41
C HIS A 101 3.66 24.14 -3.31
N HIS A 102 2.47 24.33 -2.73
CA HIS A 102 1.96 23.53 -1.61
C HIS A 102 2.03 22.00 -1.82
N GLN A 103 1.97 21.53 -3.07
CA GLN A 103 2.16 20.09 -3.37
C GLN A 103 3.59 19.60 -3.10
N HIS A 104 4.61 20.43 -3.37
CA HIS A 104 5.99 20.12 -3.04
C HIS A 104 6.20 20.09 -1.51
N GLU A 105 5.67 21.08 -0.78
CA GLU A 105 5.72 21.08 0.69
C GLU A 105 5.10 19.82 1.30
N ARG A 106 3.99 19.34 0.70
CA ARG A 106 3.33 18.10 1.11
C ARG A 106 4.13 16.84 0.79
N VAL A 107 4.90 16.82 -0.30
CA VAL A 107 5.84 15.73 -0.61
C VAL A 107 6.95 15.70 0.43
N VAL A 108 7.57 16.85 0.71
CA VAL A 108 8.65 16.96 1.70
C VAL A 108 8.15 16.56 3.09
N GLU A 109 6.96 17.01 3.50
CA GLU A 109 6.39 16.68 4.81
C GLU A 109 6.24 15.17 5.00
N ARG A 110 5.54 14.46 4.09
CA ARG A 110 5.25 13.03 4.27
C ARG A 110 6.50 12.17 4.19
N VAL A 111 7.49 12.57 3.39
CA VAL A 111 8.80 11.91 3.32
C VAL A 111 9.54 12.05 4.65
N ASN A 112 9.67 13.28 5.16
CA ASN A 112 10.33 13.52 6.46
C ASN A 112 9.62 12.83 7.63
N ARG A 113 8.28 12.81 7.63
CA ARG A 113 7.49 12.10 8.63
C ARG A 113 7.76 10.60 8.59
N LEU A 114 7.74 9.98 7.42
CA LEU A 114 8.03 8.56 7.27
C LEU A 114 9.45 8.24 7.73
N THR A 115 10.46 9.00 7.29
CA THR A 115 11.85 8.82 7.72
C THR A 115 11.98 8.89 9.24
N SER A 116 11.41 9.93 9.86
CA SER A 116 11.49 10.12 11.32
C SER A 116 10.86 8.96 12.08
N LYS A 117 9.74 8.41 11.58
CA LYS A 117 9.09 7.24 12.20
C LYS A 117 9.94 5.98 12.09
N LEU A 118 10.52 5.73 10.91
CA LEU A 118 11.42 4.57 10.71
C LEU A 118 12.63 4.65 11.64
N GLU A 119 13.28 5.81 11.73
CA GLU A 119 14.45 6.03 12.60
C GLU A 119 14.14 5.85 14.09
N LYS A 120 12.96 6.31 14.53
CA LYS A 120 12.51 6.18 15.93
C LYS A 120 11.88 4.83 16.24
N GLY A 121 11.54 4.04 15.22
CA GLY A 121 10.76 2.80 15.37
C GLY A 121 9.31 3.03 15.79
N GLU A 122 8.73 4.18 15.43
CA GLU A 122 7.32 4.46 15.66
C GLU A 122 6.45 3.69 14.66
N PRO A 123 5.26 3.19 15.06
CA PRO A 123 4.36 2.53 14.13
C PRO A 123 3.93 3.43 12.97
N LEU A 124 3.92 2.88 11.76
CA LEU A 124 3.31 3.51 10.60
C LEU A 124 1.81 3.63 10.82
N SER A 125 1.28 4.83 10.61
CA SER A 125 -0.15 5.12 10.69
C SER A 125 -0.82 4.77 9.36
N VAL A 126 -1.85 3.95 9.42
CA VAL A 126 -2.55 3.42 8.24
C VAL A 126 -3.97 3.98 8.15
N CYS A 127 -4.35 4.42 6.95
CA CYS A 127 -5.75 4.64 6.59
C CYS A 127 -6.24 3.45 5.77
N SER A 128 -7.29 2.78 6.26
CA SER A 128 -7.94 1.67 5.57
C SER A 128 -9.29 2.11 5.00
N LEU A 129 -9.43 2.07 3.68
CA LEU A 129 -10.67 2.40 2.98
C LEU A 129 -11.27 1.14 2.38
N PHE A 130 -12.58 0.97 2.57
CA PHE A 130 -13.30 -0.25 2.19
C PHE A 130 -12.74 -1.46 2.94
N HIS A 131 -12.63 -1.30 4.26
CA HIS A 131 -11.86 -2.18 5.15
C HIS A 131 -12.38 -3.64 5.15
N GLY A 132 -13.67 -3.84 4.93
CA GLY A 132 -14.30 -5.15 5.03
C GLY A 132 -14.04 -5.78 6.39
N GLY A 133 -13.67 -7.07 6.39
CA GLY A 133 -13.23 -7.78 7.60
C GLY A 133 -11.74 -7.62 7.93
N GLY A 134 -11.04 -6.63 7.32
CA GLY A 134 -9.64 -6.33 7.61
C GLY A 134 -8.61 -7.30 7.01
N VAL A 135 -9.00 -8.18 6.09
CA VAL A 135 -8.09 -9.22 5.52
C VAL A 135 -6.90 -8.60 4.77
N LEU A 136 -7.14 -7.58 3.94
CA LEU A 136 -6.08 -6.89 3.21
C LEU A 136 -5.14 -6.16 4.18
N ASP A 137 -5.71 -5.44 5.15
CA ASP A 137 -4.94 -4.71 6.16
C ASP A 137 -4.09 -5.64 7.04
N LYS A 138 -4.64 -6.80 7.46
CA LYS A 138 -3.90 -7.83 8.20
C LYS A 138 -2.72 -8.36 7.38
N ALA A 139 -2.92 -8.63 6.09
CA ALA A 139 -1.83 -9.06 5.21
C ALA A 139 -0.72 -8.00 5.11
N ILE A 140 -1.09 -6.73 4.92
CA ILE A 140 -0.14 -5.62 4.84
C ILE A 140 0.60 -5.42 6.17
N HIS A 141 -0.11 -5.45 7.29
CA HIS A 141 0.47 -5.37 8.63
C HIS A 141 1.46 -6.51 8.87
N ALA A 142 1.09 -7.75 8.54
CA ALA A 142 1.97 -8.91 8.67
C ALA A 142 3.23 -8.78 7.81
N GLY A 143 3.11 -8.27 6.58
CA GLY A 143 4.26 -8.02 5.72
C GLY A 143 5.22 -6.96 6.27
N PHE A 144 4.70 -5.82 6.75
CA PHE A 144 5.54 -4.81 7.42
C PHE A 144 6.20 -5.36 8.68
N LYS A 145 5.47 -6.14 9.50
CA LYS A 145 6.00 -6.81 10.69
C LYS A 145 7.15 -7.76 10.35
N ARG A 146 7.04 -8.53 9.24
CA ARG A 146 8.14 -9.38 8.73
C ARG A 146 9.38 -8.59 8.31
N SER A 147 9.22 -7.34 7.90
CA SER A 147 10.33 -6.42 7.62
C SER A 147 10.80 -5.63 8.85
N GLY A 148 10.28 -5.94 10.04
CA GLY A 148 10.66 -5.24 11.29
C GLY A 148 10.04 -3.85 11.45
N ILE A 149 9.02 -3.51 10.65
CA ILE A 149 8.28 -2.23 10.71
C ILE A 149 6.94 -2.44 11.40
N ALA A 150 6.70 -1.71 12.48
CA ALA A 150 5.39 -1.71 13.13
C ALA A 150 4.39 -0.86 12.34
N SER A 151 3.11 -1.22 12.37
CA SER A 151 2.03 -0.43 11.76
C SER A 151 0.73 -0.57 12.57
N SER A 152 -0.11 0.44 12.52
CA SER A 152 -1.43 0.48 13.19
C SER A 152 -2.41 1.29 12.37
N ILE A 153 -3.69 0.92 12.42
CA ILE A 153 -4.77 1.65 11.77
C ILE A 153 -5.02 2.94 12.56
N ALA A 154 -4.76 4.08 11.93
CA ALA A 154 -5.18 5.37 12.45
C ALA A 154 -6.66 5.63 12.15
N VAL A 155 -7.11 5.24 10.96
CA VAL A 155 -8.51 5.37 10.55
C VAL A 155 -8.92 4.22 9.64
N ALA A 156 -10.10 3.64 9.88
CA ALA A 156 -10.73 2.68 8.99
C ALA A 156 -12.13 3.14 8.60
N VAL A 157 -12.51 2.93 7.35
CA VAL A 157 -13.85 3.22 6.83
C VAL A 157 -14.44 1.95 6.22
N GLU A 158 -15.54 1.48 6.81
CA GLU A 158 -16.34 0.36 6.32
C GLU A 158 -17.82 0.69 6.49
N MET A 159 -18.65 0.37 5.51
CA MET A 159 -20.08 0.66 5.59
C MET A 159 -20.86 -0.49 6.24
N GLU A 160 -20.40 -1.72 6.07
CA GLU A 160 -21.05 -2.92 6.59
C GLU A 160 -20.61 -3.19 8.04
N GLY A 161 -21.42 -2.76 9.01
CA GLY A 161 -21.11 -2.91 10.44
C GLY A 161 -20.69 -4.32 10.85
N SER A 162 -21.33 -5.37 10.31
CA SER A 162 -20.95 -6.76 10.64
C SER A 162 -19.53 -7.15 10.20
N TYR A 163 -19.00 -6.52 9.14
CA TYR A 163 -17.63 -6.78 8.70
C TYR A 163 -16.64 -5.98 9.55
N LEU A 164 -16.98 -4.73 9.89
CA LEU A 164 -16.18 -3.91 10.79
C LEU A 164 -16.07 -4.54 12.19
N ASP A 165 -17.20 -4.98 12.76
CA ASP A 165 -17.25 -5.68 14.05
C ASP A 165 -16.38 -6.94 14.05
N SER A 166 -16.43 -7.73 12.95
CA SER A 166 -15.56 -8.89 12.78
C SER A 166 -14.08 -8.51 12.81
N SER A 167 -13.69 -7.42 12.14
CA SER A 167 -12.30 -6.98 12.14
C SER A 167 -11.83 -6.46 13.51
N LEU A 168 -12.70 -5.72 14.22
CA LEU A 168 -12.42 -5.25 15.57
C LEU A 168 -12.22 -6.41 16.55
N ALA A 169 -13.02 -7.48 16.42
CA ALA A 169 -12.91 -8.66 17.26
C ALA A 169 -11.68 -9.53 16.92
N ASN A 170 -11.41 -9.72 15.62
CA ASN A 170 -10.51 -10.77 15.14
C ASN A 170 -9.13 -10.25 14.64
N ASN A 171 -8.93 -8.93 14.60
CA ASN A 171 -7.66 -8.30 14.24
C ASN A 171 -7.18 -7.28 15.29
N PRO A 172 -7.14 -7.62 16.60
CA PRO A 172 -6.76 -6.67 17.65
C PRO A 172 -5.39 -6.02 17.43
N GLU A 173 -4.47 -6.69 16.74
CA GLU A 173 -3.14 -6.17 16.41
C GLU A 173 -3.12 -5.02 15.41
N LEU A 174 -4.20 -4.82 14.65
CA LEU A 174 -4.33 -3.69 13.72
C LEU A 174 -4.71 -2.39 14.44
N TRP A 175 -5.27 -2.48 15.64
CA TRP A 175 -5.91 -1.36 16.32
C TRP A 175 -5.11 -0.91 17.53
N ASP A 176 -5.16 0.38 17.82
CA ASP A 176 -4.69 0.95 19.06
C ASP A 176 -5.76 1.86 19.68
N GLN A 177 -5.46 2.41 20.86
CA GLN A 177 -6.37 3.29 21.60
C GLN A 177 -6.71 4.63 20.89
N ASN A 178 -5.95 4.99 19.85
CA ASN A 178 -6.14 6.19 19.04
C ASN A 178 -6.80 5.90 17.69
N SER A 179 -7.02 4.62 17.35
CA SER A 179 -7.69 4.21 16.12
C SER A 179 -9.12 4.77 16.03
N ILE A 180 -9.49 5.23 14.84
CA ILE A 180 -10.85 5.67 14.54
C ILE A 180 -11.49 4.69 13.56
N ALA A 181 -12.43 3.88 14.04
CA ALA A 181 -13.29 3.04 13.21
C ALA A 181 -14.55 3.82 12.79
N ILE A 182 -14.78 3.94 11.49
CA ILE A 182 -15.91 4.70 10.92
C ILE A 182 -16.84 3.71 10.20
N GLU A 183 -17.96 3.41 10.83
CA GLU A 183 -19.07 2.67 10.21
C GLU A 183 -19.89 3.61 9.32
N SER A 184 -19.50 3.76 8.05
CA SER A 184 -20.14 4.70 7.13
C SER A 184 -19.81 4.40 5.68
N PRO A 185 -20.72 4.70 4.73
CA PRO A 185 -20.29 4.91 3.35
C PRO A 185 -19.20 6.00 3.31
N ILE A 186 -18.15 5.78 2.51
CA ILE A 186 -17.00 6.71 2.40
C ILE A 186 -17.42 8.13 1.99
N GLN A 187 -18.50 8.27 1.22
CA GLN A 187 -19.03 9.54 0.73
C GLN A 187 -19.60 10.43 1.84
N ALA A 188 -19.99 9.85 2.97
CA ALA A 188 -20.54 10.59 4.10
C ALA A 188 -19.47 11.04 5.11
N VAL A 189 -18.21 10.63 4.93
CA VAL A 189 -17.11 11.02 5.82
C VAL A 189 -16.67 12.45 5.53
N ASN A 190 -16.67 13.30 6.56
CA ASN A 190 -16.29 14.70 6.43
C ASN A 190 -14.78 14.93 6.64
N LEU A 191 -14.08 15.24 5.56
CA LEU A 191 -12.63 15.51 5.55
C LEU A 191 -12.26 16.99 5.72
N SER A 192 -13.23 17.90 5.89
CA SER A 192 -12.99 19.35 5.85
C SER A 192 -12.19 19.92 7.03
N ARG A 193 -12.01 19.15 8.12
CA ARG A 193 -11.36 19.61 9.36
C ARG A 193 -9.87 19.28 9.48
N GLN A 194 -9.18 19.10 8.34
CA GLN A 194 -7.75 18.73 8.31
C GLN A 194 -7.44 17.49 9.15
N PRO A 195 -7.90 16.31 8.71
CA PRO A 195 -7.66 15.06 9.43
C PRO A 195 -6.16 14.77 9.58
N THR A 196 -5.82 14.00 10.61
CA THR A 196 -4.45 13.57 10.89
C THR A 196 -3.84 12.89 9.67
N GLN A 197 -2.60 13.22 9.37
CA GLN A 197 -1.89 12.62 8.25
C GLN A 197 -1.50 11.18 8.56
N VAL A 198 -1.43 10.35 7.54
CA VAL A 198 -1.10 8.93 7.65
C VAL A 198 0.15 8.61 6.83
N ASP A 199 0.83 7.51 7.12
CA ASP A 199 2.01 7.07 6.37
C ASP A 199 1.60 6.21 5.18
N LEU A 200 0.55 5.40 5.36
CA LEU A 200 0.03 4.46 4.38
C LEU A 200 -1.47 4.66 4.20
N LEU A 201 -1.93 4.60 2.95
CA LEU A 201 -3.35 4.50 2.63
C LEU A 201 -3.61 3.25 1.80
N ILE A 202 -4.52 2.41 2.25
CA ILE A 202 -4.92 1.15 1.60
C ILE A 202 -6.36 1.30 1.10
N GLY A 203 -6.61 0.92 -0.16
CA GLY A 203 -7.94 0.97 -0.75
C GLY A 203 -8.31 -0.28 -1.54
N GLY A 204 -9.22 -1.09 -1.01
CA GLY A 204 -9.92 -2.16 -1.73
C GLY A 204 -11.13 -1.63 -2.50
N ILE A 205 -10.90 -0.75 -3.49
CA ILE A 205 -11.97 0.01 -4.15
C ILE A 205 -13.03 -0.95 -4.72
N PRO A 206 -14.35 -0.79 -4.42
CA PRO A 206 -15.36 -1.73 -4.86
C PRO A 206 -15.36 -1.97 -6.37
N CYS A 207 -15.23 -3.23 -6.76
CA CYS A 207 -15.07 -3.65 -8.15
C CYS A 207 -16.39 -4.01 -8.86
N THR A 208 -17.55 -3.78 -8.24
CA THR A 208 -18.87 -4.20 -8.79
C THR A 208 -19.16 -3.60 -10.16
N GLY A 209 -18.67 -2.37 -10.42
CA GLY A 209 -18.73 -1.73 -11.74
C GLY A 209 -17.74 -2.32 -12.75
N ALA A 210 -16.57 -2.82 -12.32
CA ALA A 210 -15.49 -3.22 -13.22
C ALA A 210 -15.38 -4.74 -13.48
N SER A 211 -15.79 -5.57 -12.52
CA SER A 211 -15.69 -7.03 -12.61
C SER A 211 -16.56 -7.61 -13.74
N LYS A 212 -16.11 -8.70 -14.37
CA LYS A 212 -16.87 -9.38 -15.44
C LYS A 212 -18.28 -9.78 -14.99
N SER A 213 -18.41 -10.39 -13.82
CA SER A 213 -19.69 -10.81 -13.26
C SER A 213 -20.58 -9.61 -12.90
N GLY A 214 -20.00 -8.56 -12.31
CA GLY A 214 -20.71 -7.33 -11.95
C GLY A 214 -21.23 -6.59 -13.18
N ARG A 215 -20.38 -6.37 -14.19
CA ARG A 215 -20.76 -5.74 -15.46
C ARG A 215 -21.85 -6.49 -16.20
N SER A 216 -21.74 -7.81 -16.26
CA SER A 216 -22.75 -8.65 -16.90
C SER A 216 -24.10 -8.57 -16.15
N LYS A 217 -24.08 -8.69 -14.81
CA LYS A 217 -25.27 -8.62 -13.97
C LYS A 217 -25.98 -7.27 -14.07
N ASN A 218 -25.21 -6.18 -14.07
CA ASN A 218 -25.72 -4.81 -14.07
C ASN A 218 -25.88 -4.20 -15.47
N LYS A 219 -25.56 -4.96 -16.53
CA LYS A 219 -25.63 -4.53 -17.94
C LYS A 219 -24.89 -3.22 -18.23
N LEU A 220 -23.66 -3.12 -17.69
CA LEU A 220 -22.88 -1.89 -17.73
C LEU A 220 -21.95 -1.82 -18.96
N GLU A 221 -22.07 -0.73 -19.72
CA GLU A 221 -21.14 -0.39 -20.81
C GLU A 221 -19.80 0.13 -20.28
N PHE A 222 -19.82 0.91 -19.20
CA PHE A 222 -18.63 1.41 -18.49
C PHE A 222 -18.72 1.10 -17.00
N ALA A 223 -17.57 0.95 -16.34
CA ALA A 223 -17.55 0.61 -14.92
C ALA A 223 -18.11 1.75 -14.04
N GLU A 224 -17.86 2.97 -14.49
CA GLU A 224 -18.27 4.23 -13.90
C GLU A 224 -19.79 4.44 -13.94
N SER A 225 -20.51 3.69 -14.78
CA SER A 225 -21.97 3.76 -14.89
C SER A 225 -22.70 3.02 -13.76
N HIS A 226 -21.99 2.36 -12.85
CA HIS A 226 -22.61 1.75 -11.68
C HIS A 226 -23.06 2.83 -10.69
N GLU A 227 -24.33 2.82 -10.28
CA GLU A 227 -24.95 3.83 -9.41
C GLU A 227 -24.19 4.03 -8.08
N ASP A 228 -23.92 2.93 -7.36
CA ASP A 228 -23.26 3.03 -6.05
C ASP A 228 -21.73 3.07 -6.10
N ALA A 229 -21.12 2.32 -7.02
CA ALA A 229 -19.67 2.09 -7.03
C ALA A 229 -18.90 2.97 -8.01
N GLY A 230 -19.57 3.48 -9.06
CA GLY A 230 -18.91 4.12 -10.20
C GLY A 230 -18.10 5.36 -9.82
N ALA A 231 -18.53 6.10 -8.78
CA ALA A 231 -17.88 7.32 -8.31
C ALA A 231 -16.98 7.12 -7.07
N LEU A 232 -16.83 5.89 -6.55
CA LEU A 232 -16.09 5.68 -5.29
C LEU A 232 -14.60 6.02 -5.39
N PHE A 233 -14.00 5.91 -6.59
CA PHE A 233 -12.62 6.32 -6.83
C PHE A 233 -12.39 7.81 -6.56
N PHE A 234 -13.40 8.66 -6.74
CA PHE A 234 -13.31 10.08 -6.44
C PHE A 234 -13.14 10.31 -4.94
N ASN A 235 -13.96 9.65 -4.12
CA ASN A 235 -13.87 9.75 -2.66
C ASN A 235 -12.54 9.19 -2.14
N PHE A 236 -12.06 8.08 -2.71
CA PHE A 236 -10.72 7.57 -2.45
C PHE A 236 -9.64 8.63 -2.70
N LEU A 237 -9.69 9.36 -3.83
CA LEU A 237 -8.74 10.44 -4.13
C LEU A 237 -8.87 11.63 -3.17
N GLU A 238 -10.08 11.95 -2.69
CA GLU A 238 -10.27 12.98 -1.66
C GLU A 238 -9.60 12.59 -0.34
N PHE A 239 -9.66 11.32 0.06
CA PHE A 239 -8.91 10.81 1.22
C PHE A 239 -7.39 10.91 1.02
N VAL A 240 -6.87 10.53 -0.15
CA VAL A 240 -5.42 10.69 -0.45
C VAL A 240 -5.00 12.16 -0.33
N LYS A 241 -5.80 13.09 -0.87
CA LYS A 241 -5.54 14.54 -0.74
C LYS A 241 -5.71 15.05 0.69
N ALA A 242 -6.59 14.48 1.50
CA ALA A 242 -6.78 14.94 2.87
C ALA A 242 -5.64 14.43 3.78
N LEU A 243 -5.29 13.15 3.67
CA LEU A 243 -4.41 12.45 4.63
C LEU A 243 -2.92 12.44 4.26
N ASN A 244 -2.56 12.83 3.04
CA ASN A 244 -1.17 12.96 2.57
C ASN A 244 -0.26 11.73 2.83
N PRO A 245 -0.68 10.50 2.45
CA PRO A 245 0.10 9.29 2.69
C PRO A 245 1.45 9.29 1.97
N ALA A 246 2.50 8.72 2.57
CA ALA A 246 3.77 8.51 1.87
C ALA A 246 3.67 7.38 0.83
N VAL A 247 2.83 6.39 1.09
CA VAL A 247 2.52 5.27 0.18
C VAL A 247 1.02 5.07 0.06
N VAL A 248 0.55 4.84 -1.17
CA VAL A 248 -0.83 4.46 -1.47
C VAL A 248 -0.86 3.07 -2.10
N LEU A 249 -1.66 2.17 -1.54
CA LEU A 249 -1.90 0.81 -2.04
C LEU A 249 -3.34 0.68 -2.53
N ILE A 250 -3.50 0.17 -3.75
CA ILE A 250 -4.82 -0.09 -4.34
C ILE A 250 -4.90 -1.55 -4.73
N GLU A 251 -5.96 -2.21 -4.28
CA GLU A 251 -6.33 -3.54 -4.76
C GLU A 251 -7.58 -3.45 -5.65
N ASN A 252 -7.59 -4.22 -6.74
CA ASN A 252 -8.79 -4.39 -7.53
C ASN A 252 -8.78 -5.67 -8.39
N VAL A 253 -9.86 -5.90 -9.14
CA VAL A 253 -9.88 -6.90 -10.21
C VAL A 253 -8.99 -6.47 -11.40
N PRO A 254 -8.41 -7.39 -12.17
CA PRO A 254 -7.56 -7.06 -13.33
C PRO A 254 -8.23 -6.13 -14.34
N GLU A 255 -9.55 -6.27 -14.54
CA GLU A 255 -10.31 -5.44 -15.47
C GLU A 255 -10.33 -3.95 -15.08
N TYR A 256 -10.16 -3.63 -13.80
CA TYR A 256 -10.13 -2.25 -13.31
C TYR A 256 -8.97 -1.45 -13.91
N GLN A 257 -7.87 -2.12 -14.27
CA GLN A 257 -6.67 -1.51 -14.83
C GLN A 257 -6.96 -0.64 -16.07
N LYS A 258 -7.96 -1.05 -16.86
CA LYS A 258 -8.33 -0.44 -18.15
C LYS A 258 -9.52 0.53 -18.05
N THR A 259 -9.98 0.83 -16.84
CA THR A 259 -11.12 1.73 -16.62
C THR A 259 -10.73 3.21 -16.74
N ALA A 260 -11.72 4.08 -16.96
CA ALA A 260 -11.51 5.52 -16.93
C ALA A 260 -11.15 5.98 -15.49
N SER A 261 -11.75 5.35 -14.48
CA SER A 261 -11.46 5.55 -13.06
C SER A 261 -9.96 5.38 -12.77
N MET A 262 -9.36 4.27 -13.20
CA MET A 262 -7.93 4.02 -12.98
C MET A 262 -7.05 5.01 -13.78
N THR A 263 -7.50 5.43 -14.95
CA THR A 263 -6.81 6.48 -15.73
C THR A 263 -6.77 7.81 -14.97
N VAL A 264 -7.88 8.21 -14.34
CA VAL A 264 -7.94 9.41 -13.50
C VAL A 264 -7.08 9.23 -12.24
N ILE A 265 -7.14 8.09 -11.56
CA ILE A 265 -6.31 7.79 -10.39
C ILE A 265 -4.82 7.99 -10.72
N ARG A 266 -4.33 7.39 -11.82
CA ARG A 266 -2.92 7.56 -12.28
C ARG A 266 -2.55 9.03 -12.45
N SER A 267 -3.39 9.78 -13.17
CA SER A 267 -3.14 11.18 -13.46
C SER A 267 -3.12 12.04 -12.18
N VAL A 268 -4.08 11.82 -11.28
CA VAL A 268 -4.18 12.58 -10.04
C VAL A 268 -3.02 12.24 -9.10
N LEU A 269 -2.72 10.95 -8.87
CA LEU A 269 -1.60 10.55 -8.03
C LEU A 269 -0.25 11.07 -8.58
N SER A 270 -0.02 10.99 -9.89
CA SER A 270 1.17 11.62 -10.49
C SER A 270 1.24 13.12 -10.21
N SER A 271 0.12 13.84 -10.33
CA SER A 271 0.06 15.28 -10.02
C SER A 271 0.27 15.63 -8.53
N LEU A 272 0.02 14.68 -7.63
CA LEU A 272 0.25 14.79 -6.18
C LEU A 272 1.68 14.37 -5.77
N GLY A 273 2.53 14.04 -6.75
CA GLY A 273 3.94 13.71 -6.54
C GLY A 273 4.17 12.27 -6.11
N TYR A 274 3.44 11.32 -6.70
CA TYR A 274 3.70 9.88 -6.55
C TYR A 274 4.18 9.26 -7.86
N SER A 275 5.10 8.29 -7.75
CA SER A 275 5.44 7.35 -8.80
C SER A 275 4.64 6.07 -8.62
N LEU A 276 3.99 5.59 -9.69
CA LEU A 276 3.09 4.44 -9.65
C LEU A 276 3.72 3.21 -10.30
N GLN A 277 3.47 2.05 -9.70
CA GLN A 277 3.78 0.74 -10.25
C GLN A 277 2.53 -0.16 -10.17
N GLU A 278 2.34 -1.01 -11.18
CA GLU A 278 1.16 -1.87 -11.29
C GLU A 278 1.54 -3.28 -11.70
N ARG A 279 0.99 -4.28 -11.00
CA ARG A 279 1.20 -5.70 -11.33
C ARG A 279 -0.07 -6.48 -11.07
N ILE A 280 -0.33 -7.51 -11.90
CA ILE A 280 -1.37 -8.49 -11.62
C ILE A 280 -0.74 -9.61 -10.78
N LEU A 281 -1.21 -9.77 -9.54
CA LEU A 281 -0.78 -10.83 -8.62
C LEU A 281 -1.75 -12.02 -8.75
N ASP A 282 -1.22 -13.24 -8.93
CA ASP A 282 -2.00 -14.48 -9.01
C ASP A 282 -1.84 -15.32 -7.73
N GLY A 283 -2.95 -15.77 -7.14
CA GLY A 283 -2.93 -16.63 -5.96
C GLY A 283 -2.02 -17.87 -6.09
N ASN A 284 -2.02 -18.53 -7.24
CA ASN A 284 -1.19 -19.71 -7.43
C ASN A 284 0.31 -19.39 -7.50
N GLU A 285 0.68 -18.20 -7.97
CA GLU A 285 2.07 -17.69 -7.94
C GLU A 285 2.48 -17.38 -6.49
N PHE A 286 1.56 -16.81 -5.70
CA PHE A 286 1.81 -16.37 -4.33
C PHE A 286 1.46 -17.41 -3.27
N GLY A 287 1.54 -18.69 -3.60
CA GLY A 287 1.55 -19.76 -2.61
C GLY A 287 0.18 -20.18 -2.08
N VAL A 288 -0.91 -19.98 -2.84
CA VAL A 288 -2.26 -20.43 -2.44
C VAL A 288 -2.98 -21.21 -3.55
N ILE A 289 -3.95 -22.04 -3.16
CA ILE A 289 -4.68 -22.97 -4.04
C ILE A 289 -5.66 -22.24 -4.98
N GLU A 290 -6.24 -21.12 -4.56
CA GLU A 290 -7.18 -20.37 -5.40
C GLU A 290 -6.48 -19.70 -6.59
N ALA A 291 -6.94 -20.00 -7.80
CA ALA A 291 -6.61 -19.23 -9.00
C ALA A 291 -7.38 -17.89 -8.99
N ARG A 292 -6.85 -16.91 -8.26
CA ARG A 292 -7.43 -15.56 -8.12
C ARG A 292 -6.41 -14.51 -8.50
N LYS A 293 -6.71 -13.77 -9.56
CA LYS A 293 -5.89 -12.64 -10.04
C LYS A 293 -6.40 -11.33 -9.45
N ARG A 294 -5.46 -10.47 -9.04
CA ARG A 294 -5.73 -9.12 -8.53
C ARG A 294 -4.77 -8.09 -9.10
N LEU A 295 -5.30 -6.95 -9.50
CA LEU A 295 -4.53 -5.76 -9.76
C LEU A 295 -4.04 -5.22 -8.41
N CYS A 296 -2.72 -5.10 -8.30
CA CYS A 296 -2.04 -4.37 -7.25
C CYS A 296 -1.45 -3.11 -7.85
N VAL A 297 -1.75 -1.95 -7.25
CA VAL A 297 -1.12 -0.68 -7.58
C VAL A 297 -0.44 -0.14 -6.34
N VAL A 298 0.82 0.24 -6.48
CA VAL A 298 1.59 0.92 -5.43
C VAL A 298 1.98 2.29 -5.95
N ALA A 299 1.57 3.34 -5.24
CA ALA A 299 2.03 4.70 -5.50
C ALA A 299 2.93 5.14 -4.35
N VAL A 300 4.20 5.41 -4.65
CA VAL A 300 5.22 5.82 -3.68
C VAL A 300 5.53 7.30 -3.88
N SER A 301 5.62 8.07 -2.80
CA SER A 301 5.95 9.50 -2.89
C SER A 301 7.30 9.71 -3.57
N HIS A 302 7.41 10.73 -4.42
CA HIS A 302 8.71 11.21 -4.89
C HIS A 302 9.64 11.51 -3.70
N GLY A 303 10.92 11.14 -3.84
CA GLY A 303 11.91 11.20 -2.76
C GLY A 303 12.04 9.90 -1.96
N ILE A 304 11.17 8.91 -2.19
CA ILE A 304 11.32 7.54 -1.69
C ILE A 304 11.65 6.65 -2.89
N ASP A 305 12.83 6.03 -2.88
CA ASP A 305 13.38 5.29 -4.01
C ASP A 305 13.65 3.81 -3.66
N GLY A 306 13.83 2.97 -4.68
CA GLY A 306 14.31 1.59 -4.52
C GLY A 306 13.25 0.51 -4.32
N PHE A 307 11.95 0.86 -4.36
CA PHE A 307 10.88 -0.14 -4.44
C PHE A 307 10.63 -0.56 -5.89
N ASP A 308 10.53 -1.87 -6.14
CA ASP A 308 10.18 -2.46 -7.44
C ASP A 308 9.15 -3.59 -7.24
N LEU A 309 7.92 -3.34 -7.72
CA LEU A 309 6.78 -4.24 -7.62
C LEU A 309 6.98 -5.55 -8.42
N GLU A 310 7.81 -5.52 -9.47
CA GLU A 310 8.12 -6.72 -10.26
C GLU A 310 9.06 -7.66 -9.50
N GLN A 311 9.81 -7.16 -8.51
CA GLN A 311 10.71 -7.98 -7.69
C GLN A 311 10.02 -8.64 -6.50
N VAL A 312 8.73 -8.36 -6.25
CA VAL A 312 7.98 -8.99 -5.15
C VAL A 312 7.92 -10.50 -5.37
N GLN A 313 8.37 -11.26 -4.37
CA GLN A 313 8.44 -12.73 -4.36
C GLN A 313 7.48 -13.33 -3.32
N PRO A 314 6.97 -14.56 -3.54
CA PRO A 314 6.13 -15.25 -2.56
C PRO A 314 6.83 -15.46 -1.22
N VAL A 315 6.06 -15.32 -0.12
CA VAL A 315 6.55 -15.55 1.26
C VAL A 315 6.22 -16.93 1.80
N ARG A 316 5.50 -17.76 1.02
CA ARG A 316 5.13 -19.12 1.39
C ARG A 316 5.00 -20.02 0.17
N THR A 317 5.04 -21.32 0.43
CA THR A 317 4.83 -22.35 -0.58
C THR A 317 3.36 -22.77 -0.56
N LYS A 318 2.83 -23.05 -1.76
CA LYS A 318 1.48 -23.60 -1.94
C LYS A 318 1.46 -25.07 -1.52
N GLU A 319 0.35 -25.51 -0.94
CA GLU A 319 0.05 -26.91 -0.71
C GLU A 319 0.05 -27.71 -2.03
N SER A 320 0.25 -29.04 -1.94
CA SER A 320 0.39 -29.89 -3.12
C SER A 320 -0.96 -30.10 -3.80
N CYS A 321 -2.02 -30.28 -3.01
CA CYS A 321 -3.37 -30.49 -3.51
C CYS A 321 -4.43 -29.97 -2.53
N ILE A 322 -5.68 -29.94 -2.99
CA ILE A 322 -6.82 -29.51 -2.17
C ILE A 322 -6.99 -30.40 -0.93
N ASN A 323 -6.71 -31.70 -0.99
CA ASN A 323 -6.82 -32.58 0.19
C ASN A 323 -5.94 -32.13 1.37
N ASP A 324 -4.84 -31.44 1.11
CA ASP A 324 -3.92 -30.96 2.16
C ASP A 324 -4.55 -29.88 3.05
N ILE A 325 -5.62 -29.23 2.58
CA ILE A 325 -6.28 -28.11 3.28
C ILE A 325 -7.70 -28.44 3.76
N LEU A 326 -8.24 -29.60 3.41
CA LEU A 326 -9.60 -29.99 3.79
C LEU A 326 -9.70 -30.32 5.29
N GLU A 327 -10.85 -30.00 5.88
CA GLU A 327 -11.21 -30.50 7.20
C GLU A 327 -11.73 -31.94 7.11
N PRO A 328 -11.52 -32.76 8.16
CA PRO A 328 -12.10 -34.09 8.24
C PRO A 328 -13.62 -33.97 8.47
N ILE A 329 -14.40 -34.00 7.38
CA ILE A 329 -15.86 -33.99 7.43
C ILE A 329 -16.39 -35.44 7.39
N PRO A 330 -17.21 -35.88 8.37
CA PRO A 330 -17.83 -37.20 8.35
C PRO A 330 -18.63 -37.45 7.07
N LEU A 331 -18.60 -38.68 6.56
CA LEU A 331 -19.29 -39.07 5.31
C LEU A 331 -20.82 -38.96 5.42
N ASP A 332 -21.38 -39.11 6.62
CA ASP A 332 -22.81 -38.97 6.92
C ASP A 332 -23.23 -37.54 7.29
N SER A 333 -22.31 -36.57 7.16
CA SER A 333 -22.58 -35.16 7.47
C SER A 333 -23.69 -34.56 6.58
N GLN A 334 -24.54 -33.73 7.19
CA GLN A 334 -25.58 -32.96 6.49
C GLN A 334 -25.03 -31.90 5.51
N ARG A 335 -23.70 -31.69 5.48
CA ARG A 335 -23.04 -30.83 4.50
C ARG A 335 -23.04 -31.44 3.09
N TRP A 336 -23.10 -32.77 2.98
CA TRP A 336 -23.15 -33.48 1.70
C TRP A 336 -24.57 -33.45 1.12
N LYS A 337 -24.70 -32.96 -0.11
CA LYS A 337 -25.98 -32.75 -0.80
C LYS A 337 -25.84 -33.05 -2.29
N SER A 338 -26.93 -33.45 -2.94
CA SER A 338 -26.91 -33.78 -4.38
C SER A 338 -26.76 -32.56 -5.29
N PHE A 339 -27.43 -31.46 -4.92
CA PHE A 339 -27.56 -30.25 -5.73
C PHE A 339 -28.07 -30.53 -7.16
N ASP A 340 -29.03 -31.44 -7.30
CA ASP A 340 -29.60 -31.87 -8.59
C ASP A 340 -30.09 -30.67 -9.44
N TYR A 341 -30.71 -29.69 -8.78
CA TYR A 341 -31.17 -28.45 -9.42
C TYR A 341 -30.04 -27.66 -10.13
N LEU A 342 -28.80 -27.74 -9.64
CA LEU A 342 -27.63 -27.12 -10.28
C LEU A 342 -27.15 -27.94 -11.47
N ALA A 343 -27.17 -29.27 -11.39
CA ALA A 343 -26.85 -30.15 -12.52
C ALA A 343 -27.85 -29.95 -13.68
N GLU A 344 -29.14 -29.90 -13.38
CA GLU A 344 -30.19 -29.60 -14.37
C GLU A 344 -30.04 -28.21 -14.98
N LYS A 345 -29.68 -27.21 -14.16
CA LYS A 345 -29.42 -25.86 -14.63
C LYS A 345 -28.22 -25.81 -15.56
N GLU A 346 -27.14 -26.51 -15.23
CA GLU A 346 -25.94 -26.59 -16.07
C GLU A 346 -26.26 -27.17 -17.45
N LEU A 347 -27.06 -28.24 -17.53
CA LEU A 347 -27.55 -28.79 -18.80
C LEU A 347 -28.33 -27.76 -19.62
N ARG A 348 -29.24 -27.01 -18.98
CA ARG A 348 -30.01 -25.93 -19.62
C ARG A 348 -29.12 -24.78 -20.09
N ASP A 349 -28.18 -24.35 -19.28
CA ASP A 349 -27.25 -23.27 -19.60
C ASP A 349 -26.33 -23.67 -20.77
N LYS A 350 -25.83 -24.91 -20.77
CA LYS A 350 -25.06 -25.49 -21.89
C LYS A 350 -25.88 -25.54 -23.19
N ALA A 351 -27.14 -25.97 -23.13
CA ALA A 351 -28.05 -25.98 -24.29
C ALA A 351 -28.33 -24.55 -24.81
N ALA A 352 -28.31 -23.55 -23.93
CA ALA A 352 -28.45 -22.14 -24.28
C ALA A 352 -27.11 -21.48 -24.71
N GLY A 353 -26.02 -22.24 -24.84
CA GLY A 353 -24.70 -21.71 -25.22
C GLY A 353 -24.00 -20.90 -24.14
N LYS A 354 -24.43 -21.01 -22.88
CA LYS A 354 -23.80 -20.35 -21.73
C LYS A 354 -22.78 -21.28 -21.08
N GLY A 355 -21.71 -20.72 -20.52
CA GLY A 355 -20.60 -21.47 -19.91
C GLY A 355 -20.65 -21.58 -18.38
N PHE A 356 -21.83 -21.54 -17.75
CA PHE A 356 -21.95 -21.65 -16.30
C PHE A 356 -22.01 -23.12 -15.87
N ALA A 357 -20.95 -23.62 -15.23
CA ALA A 357 -20.84 -24.99 -14.76
C ALA A 357 -20.15 -25.04 -13.40
N ARG A 358 -20.60 -25.97 -12.53
CA ARG A 358 -19.95 -26.17 -11.23
C ARG A 358 -18.54 -26.70 -11.44
N GLN A 359 -17.63 -26.32 -10.56
CA GLN A 359 -16.33 -26.95 -10.50
C GLN A 359 -16.37 -28.07 -9.46
N LEU A 360 -16.59 -29.30 -9.91
CA LEU A 360 -16.59 -30.50 -9.05
C LEU A 360 -15.15 -30.98 -8.85
N LEU A 361 -14.71 -31.08 -7.60
CA LEU A 361 -13.33 -31.34 -7.20
C LEU A 361 -13.25 -32.61 -6.36
N ALA A 362 -12.34 -33.51 -6.70
CA ALA A 362 -12.11 -34.76 -5.97
C ALA A 362 -11.06 -34.63 -4.86
N GLY A 363 -10.39 -33.48 -4.77
CA GLY A 363 -9.39 -33.14 -3.76
C GLY A 363 -7.94 -33.31 -4.22
N ALA A 364 -7.69 -34.08 -5.29
CA ALA A 364 -6.36 -34.26 -5.86
C ALA A 364 -5.90 -33.08 -6.74
N GLU A 365 -6.79 -32.15 -7.07
CA GLU A 365 -6.47 -30.99 -7.87
C GLU A 365 -5.48 -30.06 -7.14
N THR A 366 -4.56 -29.45 -7.90
CA THR A 366 -3.52 -28.55 -7.36
C THR A 366 -3.96 -27.08 -7.31
N PHE A 367 -5.17 -26.78 -7.78
CA PHE A 367 -5.80 -25.46 -7.74
C PHE A 367 -7.33 -25.58 -7.80
N CYS A 368 -8.02 -24.53 -7.33
CA CYS A 368 -9.44 -24.34 -7.58
C CYS A 368 -9.70 -22.99 -8.26
N GLY A 369 -10.89 -22.83 -8.83
CA GLY A 369 -11.38 -21.56 -9.33
C GLY A 369 -11.67 -20.58 -8.19
N THR A 370 -12.04 -19.36 -8.58
CA THR A 370 -12.32 -18.28 -7.63
C THR A 370 -13.53 -18.59 -6.75
N VAL A 371 -13.38 -18.45 -5.43
CA VAL A 371 -14.45 -18.52 -4.45
C VAL A 371 -14.96 -17.10 -4.17
N GLY A 372 -16.25 -16.84 -4.45
CA GLY A 372 -16.82 -15.49 -4.40
C GLY A 372 -17.68 -15.19 -3.17
N LYS A 373 -17.96 -13.90 -2.91
CA LYS A 373 -18.79 -13.41 -1.77
C LYS A 373 -20.04 -14.24 -1.49
N GLY A 374 -20.77 -14.62 -2.54
CA GLY A 374 -22.05 -15.32 -2.43
C GLY A 374 -21.94 -16.84 -2.32
N TYR A 375 -20.80 -17.39 -1.89
CA TYR A 375 -20.52 -18.83 -1.92
C TYR A 375 -21.55 -19.67 -1.17
N SER A 376 -21.98 -19.22 0.02
CA SER A 376 -23.01 -19.89 0.84
C SER A 376 -24.36 -20.06 0.14
N LYS A 377 -24.62 -19.30 -0.94
CA LYS A 377 -25.83 -19.40 -1.77
C LYS A 377 -25.78 -20.54 -2.79
N CYS A 378 -24.70 -21.33 -2.83
CA CYS A 378 -24.54 -22.49 -3.71
C CYS A 378 -24.74 -22.12 -5.20
N ARG A 379 -23.81 -21.33 -5.75
CA ARG A 379 -23.91 -20.80 -7.12
C ARG A 379 -23.35 -21.77 -8.17
N SER A 380 -23.80 -21.61 -9.40
CA SER A 380 -23.54 -22.53 -10.53
C SER A 380 -22.12 -22.52 -11.10
N THR A 381 -21.18 -21.77 -10.54
CA THR A 381 -19.80 -21.62 -11.06
C THR A 381 -18.73 -21.86 -10.02
N GLU A 382 -19.14 -22.09 -8.79
CA GLU A 382 -18.24 -22.15 -7.66
C GLU A 382 -17.65 -23.57 -7.52
N PRO A 383 -16.54 -23.72 -6.80
CA PRO A 383 -15.98 -25.04 -6.48
C PRO A 383 -16.81 -25.80 -5.45
N PHE A 384 -16.90 -27.12 -5.63
CA PHE A 384 -17.55 -28.07 -4.73
C PHE A 384 -16.64 -29.29 -4.56
N ILE A 385 -16.54 -29.81 -3.35
CA ILE A 385 -15.89 -31.09 -3.07
C ILE A 385 -16.88 -32.22 -3.31
N VAL A 386 -16.49 -33.22 -4.10
CA VAL A 386 -17.28 -34.43 -4.37
C VAL A 386 -17.15 -35.40 -3.20
N HIS A 387 -18.23 -36.06 -2.83
CA HIS A 387 -18.20 -37.08 -1.78
C HIS A 387 -17.36 -38.28 -2.25
N PRO A 388 -16.44 -38.80 -1.42
CA PRO A 388 -15.47 -39.82 -1.84
C PRO A 388 -16.12 -41.16 -2.22
N GLU A 389 -17.29 -41.48 -1.66
CA GLU A 389 -17.97 -42.77 -1.87
C GLU A 389 -19.32 -42.67 -2.64
N GLN A 390 -19.84 -41.46 -2.83
CA GLN A 390 -21.21 -41.22 -3.35
C GLN A 390 -21.15 -40.10 -4.39
N SER A 391 -20.94 -40.45 -5.66
CA SER A 391 -20.62 -39.49 -6.72
C SER A 391 -21.71 -38.47 -7.02
N GLU A 392 -22.95 -38.73 -6.57
CA GLU A 392 -24.07 -37.80 -6.64
C GLU A 392 -23.99 -36.68 -5.59
N LEU A 393 -23.28 -36.90 -4.48
CA LEU A 393 -23.18 -35.92 -3.40
C LEU A 393 -21.94 -35.04 -3.54
N SER A 394 -22.10 -33.79 -3.17
CA SER A 394 -21.01 -32.82 -3.05
C SER A 394 -21.28 -31.85 -1.91
N ARG A 395 -20.28 -31.06 -1.54
CA ARG A 395 -20.40 -29.99 -0.54
C ARG A 395 -19.63 -28.76 -0.96
N LEU A 396 -19.99 -27.64 -0.35
CA LEU A 396 -19.14 -26.45 -0.35
C LEU A 396 -17.92 -26.68 0.56
N PHE A 397 -16.86 -25.92 0.32
CA PHE A 397 -15.82 -25.69 1.31
C PHE A 397 -16.43 -25.12 2.59
N THR A 398 -15.90 -25.51 3.75
CA THR A 398 -16.20 -24.83 5.01
C THR A 398 -15.56 -23.43 5.02
N PRO A 399 -15.95 -22.55 5.95
CA PRO A 399 -15.26 -21.27 6.14
C PRO A 399 -13.76 -21.42 6.42
N VAL A 400 -13.37 -22.41 7.23
CA VAL A 400 -11.96 -22.71 7.56
C VAL A 400 -11.19 -23.17 6.32
N GLU A 401 -11.75 -24.09 5.54
CA GLU A 401 -11.16 -24.50 4.26
C GLU A 401 -11.03 -23.31 3.30
N HIS A 402 -12.03 -22.41 3.27
CA HIS A 402 -11.98 -21.19 2.47
C HIS A 402 -10.87 -20.22 2.91
N CYS A 403 -10.59 -20.12 4.21
CA CYS A 403 -9.40 -19.41 4.72
C CYS A 403 -8.12 -20.03 4.15
N ARG A 404 -7.95 -21.35 4.31
CA ARG A 404 -6.76 -22.09 3.86
C ARG A 404 -6.53 -21.98 2.35
N ILE A 405 -7.59 -22.08 1.53
CA ILE A 405 -7.56 -21.92 0.07
C ILE A 405 -6.92 -20.58 -0.35
N LYS A 406 -7.10 -19.54 0.46
CA LYS A 406 -6.62 -18.16 0.22
C LYS A 406 -5.39 -17.79 1.04
N GLY A 407 -4.87 -18.71 1.86
CA GLY A 407 -3.81 -18.44 2.82
C GLY A 407 -4.16 -17.38 3.86
N ILE A 408 -5.46 -17.25 4.19
CA ILE A 408 -5.96 -16.30 5.18
C ILE A 408 -5.90 -16.97 6.57
N PRO A 409 -5.41 -16.29 7.62
CA PRO A 409 -5.45 -16.81 8.99
C PRO A 409 -6.88 -17.17 9.45
N GLU A 410 -7.06 -18.32 10.09
CA GLU A 410 -8.38 -18.85 10.45
C GLU A 410 -9.08 -17.96 11.49
N GLU A 411 -8.33 -17.34 12.39
CA GLU A 411 -8.86 -16.51 13.47
C GLU A 411 -9.65 -15.29 12.96
N LEU A 412 -9.44 -14.86 11.71
CA LEU A 412 -10.17 -13.76 11.08
C LEU A 412 -11.68 -14.00 11.03
N ILE A 413 -12.12 -15.26 11.04
CA ILE A 413 -13.53 -15.65 10.95
C ILE A 413 -14.08 -16.25 12.25
N ASP A 414 -13.33 -16.18 13.35
CA ASP A 414 -13.76 -16.75 14.62
C ASP A 414 -15.11 -16.17 15.06
N GLY A 415 -16.00 -17.07 15.50
CA GLY A 415 -17.35 -16.73 15.95
C GLY A 415 -18.34 -16.30 14.86
N LEU A 416 -17.94 -16.27 13.59
CA LEU A 416 -18.82 -15.86 12.49
C LEU A 416 -19.74 -17.00 12.01
N SER A 417 -20.87 -16.63 11.43
CA SER A 417 -21.70 -17.58 10.66
C SER A 417 -21.02 -17.97 9.35
N ASP A 418 -21.29 -19.18 8.82
CA ASP A 418 -20.82 -19.60 7.50
C ASP A 418 -21.12 -18.54 6.42
N THR A 419 -22.27 -17.84 6.50
CA THR A 419 -22.64 -16.80 5.53
C THR A 419 -21.70 -15.61 5.62
N THR A 420 -21.54 -15.01 6.81
CA THR A 420 -20.69 -13.83 7.01
C THR A 420 -19.22 -14.14 6.70
N ALA A 421 -18.73 -15.30 7.14
CA ALA A 421 -17.36 -15.71 6.88
C ALA A 421 -17.08 -15.85 5.37
N HIS A 422 -17.92 -16.56 4.63
CA HIS A 422 -17.76 -16.67 3.17
C HIS A 422 -17.93 -15.33 2.45
N GLU A 423 -18.74 -14.41 2.98
CA GLU A 423 -18.82 -13.06 2.43
C GLU A 423 -17.51 -12.30 2.62
N ILE A 424 -16.96 -12.22 3.83
CA ILE A 424 -15.67 -11.56 4.10
C ILE A 424 -14.55 -12.17 3.23
N LEU A 425 -14.39 -13.49 3.27
CA LEU A 425 -13.36 -14.21 2.53
C LEU A 425 -13.55 -14.15 1.01
N GLY A 426 -14.80 -14.19 0.54
CA GLY A 426 -15.10 -14.17 -0.89
C GLY A 426 -14.88 -12.80 -1.53
N GLN A 427 -14.96 -11.74 -0.73
CA GLN A 427 -14.66 -10.35 -1.09
C GLN A 427 -13.17 -10.05 -1.03
N SER A 428 -12.43 -10.74 -0.17
CA SER A 428 -11.04 -10.42 0.17
C SER A 428 -10.03 -10.70 -0.95
N VAL A 429 -8.77 -10.45 -0.61
CA VAL A 429 -7.59 -10.54 -1.46
C VAL A 429 -6.92 -11.91 -1.37
N VAL A 430 -5.86 -12.09 -2.15
CA VAL A 430 -4.91 -13.19 -1.96
C VAL A 430 -3.96 -12.79 -0.82
N TYR A 431 -4.20 -13.30 0.39
CA TYR A 431 -3.51 -12.81 1.60
C TYR A 431 -1.98 -12.83 1.48
N PRO A 432 -1.33 -13.95 1.09
CA PRO A 432 0.13 -14.01 1.05
C PRO A 432 0.76 -13.12 -0.04
N ALA A 433 0.00 -12.74 -1.07
CA ALA A 433 0.48 -11.83 -2.11
C ALA A 433 0.67 -10.40 -1.58
N PHE A 434 -0.28 -9.93 -0.75
CA PHE A 434 -0.20 -8.61 -0.13
C PHE A 434 0.75 -8.61 1.08
N GLU A 435 0.88 -9.74 1.76
CA GLU A 435 1.94 -9.93 2.77
C GLU A 435 3.35 -9.84 2.15
N ALA A 436 3.57 -10.54 1.04
CA ALA A 436 4.81 -10.46 0.27
C ALA A 436 5.10 -9.04 -0.21
N LEU A 437 4.08 -8.36 -0.75
CA LEU A 437 4.16 -6.98 -1.18
C LEU A 437 4.64 -6.05 -0.07
N ALA A 438 3.98 -6.09 1.09
CA ALA A 438 4.31 -5.21 2.21
C ALA A 438 5.67 -5.54 2.82
N SER A 439 6.08 -6.82 2.85
CA SER A 439 7.42 -7.21 3.28
C SER A 439 8.50 -6.66 2.34
N SER A 440 8.30 -6.78 1.03
CA SER A 440 9.21 -6.23 0.02
C SER A 440 9.29 -4.70 0.11
N LEU A 441 8.13 -4.03 0.25
CA LEU A 441 8.06 -2.58 0.43
C LEU A 441 8.80 -2.14 1.69
N GLY A 442 8.57 -2.80 2.83
CA GLY A 442 9.24 -2.49 4.08
C GLY A 442 10.77 -2.64 4.00
N ASN A 443 11.24 -3.69 3.31
CA ASN A 443 12.67 -3.86 3.05
C ASN A 443 13.24 -2.73 2.18
N SER A 444 12.53 -2.30 1.13
CA SER A 444 12.92 -1.14 0.32
C SER A 444 12.95 0.16 1.13
N LEU A 445 12.01 0.36 2.07
CA LEU A 445 12.01 1.53 2.95
C LEU A 445 13.23 1.57 3.87
N TRP A 446 13.65 0.43 4.43
CA TRP A 446 14.89 0.36 5.19
C TRP A 446 16.11 0.71 4.34
N ASN A 447 16.22 0.10 3.16
CA ASN A 447 17.34 0.36 2.25
C ASN A 447 17.39 1.84 1.85
N TRP A 448 16.24 2.46 1.61
CA TRP A 448 16.12 3.87 1.29
C TRP A 448 16.65 4.79 2.41
N VAL A 449 16.42 4.44 3.69
CA VAL A 449 16.98 5.18 4.84
C VAL A 449 18.40 4.73 5.23
N GLY A 450 19.08 3.96 4.37
CA GLY A 450 20.46 3.53 4.59
C GLY A 450 20.64 2.40 5.61
N MET A 451 19.59 1.58 5.78
CA MET A 451 19.60 0.40 6.65
C MET A 451 19.34 -0.86 5.82
N THR A 452 20.19 -1.88 5.95
CA THR A 452 19.98 -3.16 5.27
C THR A 452 19.30 -4.15 6.21
N PRO A 453 18.08 -4.62 5.92
CA PRO A 453 17.40 -5.60 6.75
C PRO A 453 18.01 -7.00 6.56
N LEU A 454 18.17 -7.73 7.67
CA LEU A 454 18.62 -9.11 7.73
C LEU A 454 17.73 -9.90 8.69
N MET A 455 17.31 -11.10 8.32
CA MET A 455 16.65 -12.02 9.24
C MET A 455 17.70 -12.82 10.01
N VAL A 456 17.75 -12.66 11.32
CA VAL A 456 18.76 -13.24 12.21
C VAL A 456 18.13 -14.14 13.26
N GLU A 457 18.90 -15.11 13.73
CA GLU A 457 18.51 -15.98 14.83
C GLU A 457 18.67 -15.25 16.17
N LEU A 458 17.63 -15.30 17.00
CA LEU A 458 17.62 -14.88 18.39
C LEU A 458 17.50 -16.12 19.27
N VAL A 459 18.08 -16.13 20.46
CA VAL A 459 17.97 -17.24 21.42
C VAL A 459 17.32 -16.76 22.71
N ASP A 460 16.44 -17.58 23.27
CA ASP A 460 15.85 -17.35 24.58
C ASP A 460 16.78 -17.90 25.68
N ASP A 461 17.69 -17.06 26.16
CA ASP A 461 18.63 -17.41 27.24
C ASP A 461 17.95 -17.74 28.58
N SER A 462 16.63 -17.55 28.70
CA SER A 462 15.88 -17.80 29.94
C SER A 462 15.31 -19.21 30.06
N GLN A 463 15.27 -19.99 28.96
CA GLN A 463 14.72 -21.35 28.98
C GLN A 463 15.79 -22.42 29.23
N PRO A 464 15.53 -23.41 30.11
CA PRO A 464 16.42 -24.54 30.27
C PRO A 464 16.40 -25.42 29.01
N THR A 465 17.58 -25.79 28.52
CA THR A 465 17.83 -26.62 27.34
C THR A 465 17.33 -28.06 27.51
N ILE A 466 16.01 -28.27 27.52
CA ILE A 466 15.39 -29.60 27.50
C ILE A 466 14.22 -29.57 26.52
N GLY A 467 14.51 -29.86 25.25
CA GLY A 467 13.54 -30.44 24.31
C GLY A 467 12.58 -29.49 23.56
N GLY A 468 12.96 -28.21 23.35
CA GLY A 468 12.24 -27.26 22.50
C GLY A 468 13.16 -26.53 21.51
N GLU A 469 12.58 -25.77 20.58
CA GLU A 469 13.33 -24.81 19.76
C GLU A 469 13.58 -23.54 20.58
N ASP A 470 14.78 -23.42 21.14
CA ASP A 470 15.18 -22.31 22.01
C ASP A 470 15.50 -21.00 21.23
N PHE A 471 14.97 -20.85 20.00
CA PHE A 471 15.35 -19.77 19.10
C PHE A 471 14.18 -19.19 18.28
N HIS A 472 14.33 -17.93 17.86
CA HIS A 472 13.37 -17.18 17.05
C HIS A 472 14.06 -16.47 15.90
N TRP A 473 13.42 -16.40 14.73
CA TRP A 473 13.88 -15.56 13.63
C TRP A 473 13.29 -14.15 13.74
N ALA A 474 14.14 -13.12 13.68
CA ALA A 474 13.69 -11.73 13.73
C ALA A 474 14.50 -10.82 12.81
N THR A 475 13.92 -9.67 12.43
CA THR A 475 14.61 -8.69 11.59
C THR A 475 15.60 -7.87 12.41
N ALA A 476 16.86 -7.89 11.99
CA ALA A 476 17.89 -6.93 12.35
C ALA A 476 18.17 -5.98 11.18
N LEU A 477 18.79 -4.84 11.48
CA LEU A 477 19.14 -3.77 10.58
C LEU A 477 20.65 -3.54 10.65
N VAL A 478 21.30 -3.48 9.49
CA VAL A 478 22.71 -3.16 9.36
C VAL A 478 22.84 -1.74 8.81
N ASP A 479 23.52 -0.86 9.55
CA ASP A 479 23.78 0.50 9.09
C ASP A 479 24.91 0.56 8.04
N THR A 480 25.12 1.74 7.45
CA THR A 480 26.19 1.97 6.45
C THR A 480 27.61 1.74 6.98
N LYS A 481 27.82 1.62 8.30
CA LYS A 481 29.11 1.30 8.93
C LYS A 481 29.25 -0.20 9.23
N GLY A 482 28.22 -1.00 8.94
CA GLY A 482 28.19 -2.43 9.22
C GLY A 482 27.69 -2.78 10.62
N THR A 483 27.21 -1.81 11.40
CA THR A 483 26.69 -2.05 12.76
C THR A 483 25.33 -2.73 12.67
N LEU A 484 25.20 -3.90 13.27
CA LEU A 484 23.97 -4.66 13.30
C LEU A 484 23.20 -4.41 14.59
N THR A 485 21.92 -4.06 14.45
CA THR A 485 21.00 -3.84 15.58
C THR A 485 19.66 -4.48 15.31
N LEU A 486 18.96 -4.96 16.34
CA LEU A 486 17.58 -5.44 16.16
C LEU A 486 16.67 -4.32 15.66
N SER A 487 15.76 -4.66 14.74
CA SER A 487 14.69 -3.74 14.37
C SER A 487 13.84 -3.37 15.59
N PRO A 488 13.16 -2.21 15.58
CA PRO A 488 12.30 -1.79 16.69
C PRO A 488 11.27 -2.85 17.11
N THR A 489 10.65 -3.52 16.14
CA THR A 489 9.70 -4.62 16.41
C THR A 489 10.40 -5.83 17.02
N ALA A 490 11.58 -6.22 16.52
CA ALA A 490 12.34 -7.34 17.07
C ALA A 490 12.84 -7.10 18.50
N LYS A 491 13.19 -5.86 18.85
CA LYS A 491 13.61 -5.50 20.23
C LYS A 491 12.55 -5.81 21.28
N GLN A 492 11.27 -5.80 20.91
CA GLN A 492 10.15 -6.10 21.82
C GLN A 492 10.14 -7.57 22.27
N LEU A 493 10.82 -8.47 21.55
CA LEU A 493 10.95 -9.87 21.94
C LEU A 493 11.85 -10.05 23.18
N GLY A 494 12.71 -9.08 23.48
CA GLY A 494 13.63 -9.16 24.63
C GLY A 494 14.70 -10.24 24.51
N MET A 495 14.88 -10.84 23.34
CA MET A 495 15.84 -11.92 23.08
C MET A 495 17.10 -11.37 22.40
N PRO A 496 18.31 -11.77 22.84
CA PRO A 496 19.57 -11.37 22.20
C PRO A 496 19.78 -12.05 20.86
N ILE A 497 20.61 -11.43 20.02
CA ILE A 497 21.06 -12.01 18.76
C ILE A 497 22.04 -13.12 19.04
N HIS A 498 21.80 -14.25 18.39
CA HIS A 498 22.60 -15.44 18.58
C HIS A 498 23.84 -15.43 17.67
N VAL A 499 25.01 -15.30 18.28
CA VAL A 499 26.31 -15.35 17.61
C VAL A 499 27.08 -16.56 18.10
N ARG A 500 27.39 -17.50 17.20
CA ARG A 500 28.18 -18.70 17.50
C ARG A 500 29.52 -18.66 16.77
N GLU A 501 30.61 -18.80 17.51
CA GLU A 501 31.97 -18.87 16.93
C GLU A 501 32.33 -17.70 15.99
N GLY A 502 31.83 -16.49 16.29
CA GLY A 502 32.03 -15.31 15.43
C GLY A 502 31.20 -15.33 14.15
N GLN A 503 30.15 -16.14 14.10
CA GLN A 503 29.22 -16.24 12.98
C GLN A 503 27.78 -15.98 13.42
N LEU A 504 27.03 -15.37 12.51
CA LEU A 504 25.61 -15.07 12.64
C LEU A 504 24.84 -15.97 11.69
N ALA A 505 23.86 -16.71 12.21
CA ALA A 505 22.91 -17.43 11.38
C ALA A 505 21.94 -16.46 10.71
N VAL A 506 21.82 -16.52 9.38
CA VAL A 506 20.97 -15.63 8.60
C VAL A 506 20.01 -16.41 7.71
N TYR A 507 18.78 -15.92 7.65
CA TYR A 507 17.70 -16.51 6.87
C TYR A 507 17.41 -15.68 5.60
N SER A 508 18.10 -16.04 4.51
CA SER A 508 17.96 -15.54 3.13
C SER A 508 18.08 -14.03 2.90
N ARG A 509 18.91 -13.64 1.93
CA ARG A 509 19.04 -12.25 1.45
C ARG A 509 17.91 -11.83 0.48
N THR A 510 17.16 -12.79 -0.07
CA THR A 510 16.20 -12.56 -1.19
C THR A 510 14.96 -13.48 -1.20
N GLY A 511 14.59 -14.10 -0.07
CA GLY A 511 13.29 -14.77 0.10
C GLY A 511 13.04 -16.06 -0.70
N SER A 512 13.99 -16.60 -1.47
CA SER A 512 13.73 -17.75 -2.37
C SER A 512 13.75 -19.14 -1.71
N LYS A 513 14.10 -19.25 -0.41
CA LYS A 513 14.00 -20.49 0.36
C LYS A 513 12.93 -20.32 1.44
N ILE A 514 11.72 -20.74 1.13
CA ILE A 514 10.63 -20.90 2.10
C ILE A 514 10.93 -22.17 2.90
N SER A 515 11.27 -22.04 4.18
CA SER A 515 11.58 -23.18 5.06
C SER A 515 10.33 -23.69 5.78
N ASN A 516 10.34 -25.00 6.03
CA ASN A 516 9.55 -25.65 7.08
C ASN A 516 10.27 -25.55 8.44
N GLY A 517 10.79 -24.38 8.81
CA GLY A 517 11.02 -24.03 10.22
C GLY A 517 12.45 -23.99 10.78
N HIS A 518 13.44 -24.78 10.33
CA HIS A 518 14.57 -25.08 11.26
C HIS A 518 16.02 -24.95 10.74
N ALA A 519 16.29 -24.59 9.48
CA ALA A 519 17.67 -24.54 8.96
C ALA A 519 18.09 -23.13 8.50
N PRO A 520 19.23 -22.58 8.99
CA PRO A 520 19.77 -21.33 8.47
C PRO A 520 20.17 -21.50 7.00
N CYS A 521 19.96 -20.43 6.22
CA CYS A 521 20.34 -20.44 4.80
C CYS A 521 21.83 -20.15 4.61
N GLU A 522 22.44 -19.39 5.53
CA GLU A 522 23.82 -18.92 5.47
C GLU A 522 24.34 -18.56 6.87
N TYR A 523 25.66 -18.59 7.05
CA TYR A 523 26.34 -18.05 8.23
C TYR A 523 27.24 -16.89 7.81
N LEU A 524 27.03 -15.71 8.39
CA LEU A 524 27.82 -14.52 8.09
C LEU A 524 28.90 -14.31 9.16
N PRO A 525 30.16 -14.03 8.76
CA PRO A 525 31.20 -13.68 9.72
C PRO A 525 30.92 -12.31 10.34
N VAL A 526 31.01 -12.23 11.67
CA VAL A 526 30.83 -11.00 12.44
C VAL A 526 32.02 -10.72 13.35
N MET A 527 32.27 -9.44 13.62
CA MET A 527 33.26 -8.99 14.58
C MET A 527 32.57 -8.27 15.74
N MET A 528 33.02 -8.53 16.97
CA MET A 528 32.55 -7.80 18.15
C MET A 528 33.41 -6.55 18.35
N SER A 529 32.77 -5.39 18.49
CA SER A 529 33.43 -4.12 18.82
C SER A 529 32.78 -3.54 20.08
N GLY A 530 33.26 -3.96 21.26
CA GLY A 530 32.51 -3.78 22.50
C GLY A 530 31.24 -4.63 22.47
N ASP A 531 30.08 -4.02 22.76
CA ASP A 531 28.77 -4.68 22.70
C ASP A 531 28.16 -4.68 21.28
N ALA A 532 28.80 -4.02 20.31
CA ALA A 532 28.30 -3.92 18.95
C ALA A 532 28.70 -5.14 18.11
N ILE A 533 27.74 -5.68 17.35
CA ILE A 533 27.95 -6.72 16.35
C ILE A 533 28.21 -6.04 15.01
N MET A 534 29.37 -6.27 14.41
CA MET A 534 29.78 -5.69 13.14
C MET A 534 29.76 -6.76 12.03
N VAL A 535 28.99 -6.53 10.97
CA VAL A 535 28.99 -7.36 9.76
C VAL A 535 30.02 -6.79 8.77
N GLN A 536 30.78 -7.64 8.08
CA GLN A 536 31.77 -7.17 7.11
C GLN A 536 31.12 -6.34 5.99
N SER A 537 31.80 -5.25 5.58
CA SER A 537 31.27 -4.27 4.62
C SER A 537 30.92 -4.84 3.24
N SER A 538 31.54 -5.96 2.84
CA SER A 538 31.20 -6.68 1.60
C SER A 538 29.78 -7.26 1.59
N PHE A 539 29.10 -7.32 2.75
CA PHE A 539 27.72 -7.80 2.88
C PHE A 539 26.67 -6.68 2.90
N VAL A 540 27.09 -5.42 3.07
CA VAL A 540 26.21 -4.23 3.15
C VAL A 540 25.88 -3.68 1.75
N HIS A 541 26.65 -4.07 0.73
CA HIS A 541 26.50 -3.62 -0.66
C HIS A 541 25.98 -4.74 -1.58
#